data_AF-A0A3B0WHR5-F1
#
_entry.id   AF-A0A3B0WHR5-F1
#
_cell.length_a   1.000
_cell.length_b   1.000
_cell.length_c   1.000
_cell.angle_alpha   90.00
_cell.angle_beta   90.00
_cell.angle_gamma   90.00
#
_symmetry.space_group_name_H-M   'P 1'
#
loop_
_entity.id
_entity.type
_entity.pdbx_description
1 polymer ?
#
loop_
_entity_poly.entity_id
_entity_poly.type
_entity_poly.pdbx_seq_one_letter_code
_entity_poly.pdbx_strand_id
1 'polypeptide(L)'
;MSQDEEDEIILEELSDDELYELMHEDLYDGYAEEIEEEVHEALGRKIEPYVILTKGLVAGMDIVGVDFRDGILFVPEVLMAAKAMKGGMAILRP
;
A
#
# COMPACT_ATOMS: atom_id res chain seq x y z
N MET A 1 -0.05 -7.96 -26.73
CA MET A 1 -0.54 -6.57 -26.75
C MET A 1 -0.25 -6.06 -25.36
N SER A 2 0.59 -5.04 -25.33
CA SER A 2 1.39 -4.55 -24.22
C SER A 2 0.51 -4.12 -23.04
N GLN A 3 0.79 -4.65 -21.85
CA GLN A 3 0.27 -4.16 -20.56
C GLN A 3 1.42 -4.00 -19.54
N ASP A 4 2.63 -3.73 -20.03
CA ASP A 4 3.79 -3.36 -19.21
C ASP A 4 4.16 -1.89 -19.48
N GLU A 5 3.14 -1.05 -19.64
CA GLU A 5 3.22 0.38 -19.34
C GLU A 5 2.52 0.52 -17.97
N GLU A 6 3.12 -0.07 -16.93
CA GLU A 6 3.05 0.59 -15.63
C GLU A 6 3.70 1.95 -15.90
N ASP A 7 2.89 2.99 -16.08
CA ASP A 7 3.36 4.36 -16.09
C ASP A 7 4.32 4.45 -14.90
N GLU A 8 5.62 4.61 -15.14
CA GLU A 8 6.66 4.60 -14.09
C GLU A 8 6.24 5.68 -13.08
N ILE A 9 5.60 5.26 -11.98
CA ILE A 9 4.99 6.19 -11.04
C ILE A 9 6.13 6.87 -10.32
N ILE A 10 6.37 8.14 -10.67
CA ILE A 10 7.39 8.94 -10.02
C ILE A 10 6.83 9.34 -8.65
N LEU A 11 7.14 8.53 -7.62
CA LEU A 11 6.63 8.74 -6.27
C LEU A 11 6.87 10.18 -5.80
N GLU A 12 8.05 10.75 -6.08
CA GLU A 12 8.43 12.13 -5.71
C GLU A 12 7.51 13.23 -6.27
N GLU A 13 6.80 12.96 -7.37
CA GLU A 13 5.88 13.92 -7.99
C GLU A 13 4.47 13.87 -7.40
N LEU A 14 4.14 12.80 -6.67
CA LEU A 14 2.84 12.62 -6.01
C LEU A 14 2.71 13.53 -4.79
N SER A 15 1.50 14.06 -4.59
CA SER A 15 1.10 14.63 -3.29
C SER A 15 1.01 13.56 -2.20
N ASP A 16 0.99 13.97 -0.93
CA ASP A 16 0.88 13.02 0.18
C ASP A 16 -0.44 12.23 0.15
N ASP A 17 -1.52 12.85 -0.35
CA ASP A 17 -2.82 12.18 -0.47
C ASP A 17 -2.81 11.14 -1.61
N GLU A 18 -2.22 11.48 -2.77
CA GLU A 18 -2.05 10.53 -3.88
C GLU A 18 -1.13 9.35 -3.50
N LEU A 19 -0.09 9.61 -2.70
CA LEU A 19 0.75 8.55 -2.16
C LEU A 19 -0.05 7.60 -1.25
N TYR A 20 -0.97 8.10 -0.44
CA TYR A 20 -1.83 7.22 0.36
C TYR A 20 -2.82 6.43 -0.49
N GLU A 21 -3.36 7.03 -1.54
CA GLU A 21 -4.25 6.33 -2.47
C GLU A 21 -3.51 5.19 -3.18
N LEU A 22 -2.29 5.43 -3.65
CA LEU A 22 -1.43 4.40 -4.25
C LEU A 22 -1.15 3.26 -3.27
N MET A 23 -0.79 3.59 -2.02
CA MET A 23 -0.59 2.58 -0.97
C MET A 23 -1.84 1.71 -0.73
N HIS A 24 -3.05 2.23 -0.98
CA HIS A 24 -4.27 1.43 -0.83
C HIS A 24 -4.43 0.47 -1.99
N GLU A 25 -4.18 0.92 -3.21
CA GLU A 25 -4.25 0.10 -4.43
C GLU A 25 -3.18 -1.01 -4.40
N ASP A 26 -1.94 -0.66 -4.10
CA ASP A 26 -0.84 -1.62 -4.02
C ASP A 26 -1.02 -2.63 -2.88
N LEU A 27 -1.62 -2.21 -1.74
CA LEU A 27 -2.03 -3.15 -0.70
C LEU A 27 -3.14 -4.09 -1.17
N TYR A 28 -4.11 -3.58 -1.91
CA TYR A 28 -5.23 -4.34 -2.41
C TYR A 28 -4.75 -5.43 -3.39
N ASP A 29 -3.83 -5.08 -4.28
CA ASP A 29 -3.24 -5.99 -5.26
C ASP A 29 -2.14 -6.89 -4.66
N GLY A 30 -1.62 -6.54 -3.49
CA GLY A 30 -0.64 -7.34 -2.75
C GLY A 30 0.80 -7.12 -3.20
N TYR A 31 1.08 -5.95 -3.74
CA TYR A 31 2.37 -5.43 -4.19
C TYR A 31 3.22 -5.02 -2.98
N ALA A 32 4.06 -5.97 -2.54
CA ALA A 32 4.82 -5.84 -1.30
C ALA A 32 6.09 -5.00 -1.45
N GLU A 33 6.71 -5.01 -2.63
CA GLU A 33 7.96 -4.28 -2.87
C GLU A 33 7.65 -2.79 -3.01
N GLU A 34 6.57 -2.49 -3.71
CA GLU A 34 5.97 -1.18 -3.95
C GLU A 34 5.57 -0.53 -2.62
N ILE A 35 4.85 -1.26 -1.76
CA ILE A 35 4.52 -0.79 -0.40
C ILE A 35 5.75 -0.46 0.44
N GLU A 36 6.84 -1.20 0.29
CA GLU A 36 8.08 -0.91 1.01
C GLU A 36 8.70 0.41 0.48
N GLU A 37 8.70 0.63 -0.82
CA GLU A 37 9.18 1.85 -1.47
C GLU A 37 8.35 3.09 -1.08
N GLU A 38 7.03 3.00 -1.11
CA GLU A 38 6.11 4.07 -0.72
C GLU A 38 6.26 4.45 0.76
N VAL A 39 6.41 3.46 1.64
CA VAL A 39 6.67 3.71 3.07
C VAL A 39 8.01 4.42 3.26
N HIS A 40 9.05 4.02 2.51
CA HIS A 40 10.34 4.71 2.53
C HIS A 40 10.25 6.14 2.03
N GLU A 41 9.51 6.39 0.95
CA GLU A 41 9.26 7.72 0.40
C GLU A 41 8.52 8.59 1.41
N ALA A 42 7.43 8.09 2.00
CA ALA A 42 6.66 8.81 3.01
C ALA A 42 7.53 9.17 4.25
N LEU A 43 8.42 8.26 4.68
CA LEU A 43 9.39 8.55 5.73
C LEU A 43 10.43 9.59 5.28
N GLY A 44 10.87 9.55 4.02
CA GLY A 44 11.76 10.54 3.39
C GLY A 44 11.16 11.95 3.39
N ARG A 45 9.85 12.04 3.19
CA ARG A 45 9.05 13.28 3.31
C ARG A 45 8.86 13.77 4.75
N LYS A 46 9.37 13.03 5.74
CA LYS A 46 9.23 13.30 7.18
C LYS A 46 7.78 13.22 7.67
N ILE A 47 6.97 12.40 7.01
CA ILE A 47 5.64 12.05 7.51
C ILE A 47 5.83 11.18 8.75
N GLU A 48 5.05 11.46 9.80
CA GLU A 48 5.12 10.69 11.04
C GLU A 48 4.77 9.21 10.79
N PRO A 49 5.53 8.24 11.31
CA PRO A 49 5.27 6.80 11.09
C PRO A 49 3.85 6.38 11.44
N TYR A 50 3.27 7.00 12.48
CA TYR A 50 1.89 6.76 12.87
C TYR A 50 0.88 7.21 11.81
N VAL A 51 1.16 8.32 11.11
CA VAL A 51 0.31 8.82 10.02
C VAL A 51 0.39 7.89 8.83
N ILE A 52 1.58 7.42 8.45
CA ILE A 52 1.78 6.45 7.36
C ILE A 52 1.02 5.15 7.66
N LEU A 53 1.14 4.65 8.90
CA LEU A 53 0.43 3.46 9.35
C LEU A 53 -1.09 3.64 9.25
N THR A 54 -1.63 4.76 9.74
CA THR A 54 -3.08 4.95 9.85
C THR A 54 -3.75 5.36 8.55
N LYS A 55 -3.14 6.29 7.80
CA LYS A 55 -3.68 6.80 6.53
C LYS A 55 -3.31 5.96 5.32
N GLY A 56 -2.15 5.29 5.33
CA GLY A 56 -1.76 4.37 4.28
C GLY A 56 -2.21 2.95 4.62
N LEU A 57 -1.42 2.27 5.45
CA LEU A 57 -1.51 0.81 5.56
C LEU A 57 -2.83 0.29 6.18
N VAL A 58 -3.32 0.91 7.25
CA VAL A 58 -4.55 0.49 7.91
C VAL A 58 -5.77 0.81 7.05
N ALA A 59 -5.80 2.00 6.45
CA ALA A 59 -6.89 2.40 5.56
C ALA A 59 -7.00 1.49 4.33
N GLY A 60 -5.88 1.12 3.70
CA GLY A 60 -5.87 0.14 2.61
C GLY A 60 -6.35 -1.24 3.06
N MET A 61 -5.92 -1.70 4.23
CA MET A 61 -6.37 -3.00 4.77
C MET A 61 -7.85 -3.02 5.16
N ASP A 62 -8.43 -1.88 5.54
CA ASP A 62 -9.87 -1.77 5.81
C ASP A 62 -10.68 -2.03 4.53
N ILE A 63 -10.21 -1.56 3.36
CA ILE A 63 -10.84 -1.80 2.05
C ILE A 63 -10.80 -3.30 1.72
N VAL A 64 -9.61 -3.91 1.78
CA VAL A 64 -9.44 -5.37 1.59
C VAL A 64 -10.36 -6.17 2.52
N GLY A 65 -10.48 -5.73 3.78
CA GLY A 65 -11.34 -6.36 4.76
C GLY A 65 -12.84 -6.24 4.47
N VAL A 66 -13.29 -5.13 3.89
CA VAL A 66 -14.68 -4.95 3.41
C VAL A 66 -14.94 -5.89 2.24
N ASP A 67 -14.08 -5.86 1.23
CA ASP A 67 -14.27 -6.61 -0.01
C ASP A 67 -14.18 -8.12 0.18
N PHE A 68 -13.35 -8.57 1.13
CA PHE A 68 -13.36 -9.98 1.56
C PHE A 68 -14.68 -10.40 2.22
N ARG A 69 -15.28 -9.54 3.05
CA ARG A 69 -16.57 -9.84 3.69
C ARG A 69 -17.72 -9.85 2.69
N ASP A 70 -17.65 -8.98 1.68
CA ASP A 70 -18.66 -8.85 0.63
C ASP A 70 -18.51 -9.92 -0.46
N GLY A 71 -17.45 -10.75 -0.38
CA GLY A 71 -17.20 -11.86 -1.30
C GLY A 71 -16.60 -11.44 -2.64
N ILE A 72 -16.00 -10.25 -2.69
CA ILE A 72 -15.27 -9.71 -3.84
C ILE A 72 -13.85 -10.30 -3.88
N LEU A 73 -13.15 -10.31 -2.74
CA LEU A 73 -11.84 -10.94 -2.58
C LEU A 73 -11.96 -12.35 -1.97
N PHE A 74 -11.00 -13.22 -2.27
CA PHE A 74 -10.89 -14.54 -1.67
C PHE A 74 -9.62 -14.65 -0.80
N VAL A 75 -9.46 -15.82 -0.18
CA VAL A 75 -8.34 -16.08 0.74
C VAL A 75 -6.97 -15.84 0.10
N PRO A 76 -6.69 -16.26 -1.15
CA PRO A 76 -5.39 -16.00 -1.78
C PRO A 76 -5.06 -14.51 -1.86
N GLU A 77 -6.00 -13.68 -2.29
CA GLU A 77 -5.82 -12.24 -2.47
C GLU A 77 -5.57 -11.55 -1.12
N VAL A 78 -6.38 -11.89 -0.10
CA VAL A 78 -6.18 -11.36 1.26
C VAL A 78 -4.82 -11.75 1.83
N LEU A 79 -4.30 -12.94 1.52
CA LEU A 79 -2.97 -13.35 1.95
C LEU A 79 -1.85 -12.56 1.26
N MET A 80 -2.04 -12.13 0.00
CA MET A 80 -1.09 -11.27 -0.69
C MET A 80 -1.08 -9.87 -0.07
N ALA A 81 -2.27 -9.27 0.12
CA ALA A 81 -2.42 -7.99 0.83
C ALA A 81 -1.81 -8.02 2.24
N ALA A 82 -2.03 -9.10 2.99
CA ALA A 82 -1.44 -9.28 4.32
C ALA A 82 0.09 -9.39 4.29
N LYS A 83 0.67 -9.95 3.22
CA LYS A 83 2.13 -10.01 3.02
C LYS A 83 2.68 -8.62 2.73
N ALA A 84 2.05 -7.85 1.85
CA ALA A 84 2.43 -6.46 1.55
C ALA A 84 2.36 -5.57 2.80
N MET A 85 1.27 -5.65 3.56
CA MET A 85 1.14 -4.94 4.85
C MET A 85 2.26 -5.28 5.83
N LYS A 86 2.70 -6.54 5.86
CA LYS A 86 3.80 -6.97 6.73
C LYS A 86 5.14 -6.35 6.31
N GLY A 87 5.38 -6.15 5.01
CA GLY A 87 6.56 -5.45 4.48
C GLY A 87 6.60 -4.01 4.98
N GLY A 88 5.54 -3.24 4.73
CA GLY A 88 5.43 -1.84 5.20
C GLY A 88 5.51 -1.71 6.73
N MET A 89 4.89 -2.61 7.48
CA MET A 89 4.99 -2.62 8.95
C MET A 89 6.40 -2.94 9.46
N ALA A 90 7.19 -3.71 8.73
CA ALA A 90 8.56 -4.04 9.14
C ALA A 90 9.47 -2.81 9.10
N ILE A 91 9.17 -1.84 8.22
CA ILE A 91 9.89 -0.57 8.12
C ILE A 91 9.45 0.40 9.23
N LEU A 92 8.14 0.46 9.50
CA LEU A 92 7.58 1.39 10.49
C LEU A 92 7.82 0.99 11.96
N ARG A 93 8.16 -0.28 12.22
CA ARG A 93 8.56 -0.76 13.55
C ARG A 93 10.10 -0.77 13.68
N PRO A 94 10.70 0.13 14.48
CA PRO A 94 12.10 -0.01 14.89
C PRO A 94 12.32 -1.18 15.86
#